data_AF-A0A842MS54-F1
#
_entry.id   AF-A0A842MS54-F1
#
_cell.length_a   1.000
_cell.length_b   1.000
_cell.length_c   1.000
_cell.angle_alpha   90.00
_cell.angle_beta   90.00
_cell.angle_gamma   90.00
#
_symmetry.space_group_name_H-M   'P 1'
#
loop_
_entity.id
_entity.type
_entity.pdbx_description
1 polymer ?
#
loop_
_entity_poly.entity_id
_entity_poly.type
_entity_poly.pdbx_seq_one_letter_code
_entity_poly.pdbx_strand_id
1 'polypeptide(L)' 'MTFKAREEIEKADVIVGYVTYVNLIRSLIKPAAEVISGGMGGEIERAEIAVKKALEGKHVA' A
#
# COMPACT_ATOMS: atom_id res chain seq x y z
N MET A 1 -2.36 -13.04 -8.80
CA MET A 1 -1.26 -12.42 -8.02
C MET A 1 -0.05 -13.33 -8.12
N THR A 2 1.15 -12.79 -8.38
CA THR A 2 2.40 -13.58 -8.39
C THR A 2 2.91 -13.80 -6.96
N PHE A 3 3.77 -14.80 -6.76
CA PHE A 3 4.39 -15.06 -5.46
C PHE A 3 5.12 -13.83 -4.91
N LYS A 4 5.90 -13.15 -5.77
CA LYS A 4 6.59 -11.92 -5.40
C LYS A 4 5.62 -10.83 -4.91
N ALA A 5 4.55 -10.55 -5.66
CA ALA A 5 3.59 -9.51 -5.27
C ALA A 5 2.94 -9.81 -3.91
N ARG A 6 2.60 -11.08 -3.65
CA ARG A 6 2.05 -11.49 -2.36
C ARG A 6 3.04 -11.25 -1.22
N GLU A 7 4.29 -11.66 -1.43
CA GLU A 7 5.37 -11.52 -0.44
C GLU A 7 5.66 -10.05 -0.12
N GLU A 8 5.67 -9.16 -1.13
CA GLU A 8 5.85 -7.73 -0.91
C GLU A 8 4.71 -7.12 -0.07
N ILE A 9 3.45 -7.46 -0.38
CA ILE A 9 2.28 -7.00 0.38
C ILE A 9 2.35 -7.48 1.84
N GLU A 10 2.68 -8.76 2.04
CA GLU A 10 2.82 -9.35 3.37
C GLU A 10 4.01 -8.73 4.12
N LYS A 11 5.04 -8.22 3.45
CA LYS A 11 6.22 -7.61 4.09
C LYS A 11 6.09 -6.12 4.36
N ALA A 12 5.26 -5.40 3.62
CA ALA A 12 5.12 -3.95 3.71
C ALA A 12 4.78 -3.42 5.11
N ASP A 13 5.37 -2.27 5.43
CA ASP A 13 5.04 -1.44 6.57
C ASP A 13 3.89 -0.47 6.24
N VAL A 14 3.76 -0.10 4.96
CA VAL A 14 2.73 0.80 4.44
C VAL A 14 2.15 0.26 3.14
N ILE A 15 0.83 0.22 3.03
CA ILE A 15 0.11 -0.07 1.78
C ILE A 15 -0.53 1.22 1.26
N VAL A 16 -0.23 1.60 0.02
CA VAL A 16 -0.85 2.78 -0.62
C VAL A 16 -1.63 2.37 -1.86
N GLY A 17 -2.93 2.64 -1.91
CA GLY A 17 -3.72 2.21 -3.06
C GLY A 17 -5.11 2.81 -3.21
N TYR A 18 -5.76 2.49 -4.32
CA TYR A 18 -7.17 2.79 -4.51
C TYR A 18 -8.00 1.93 -3.56
N VAL A 19 -8.96 2.54 -2.87
CA VAL A 19 -9.75 1.89 -1.80
C VAL A 19 -10.34 0.54 -2.22
N THR A 20 -10.83 0.44 -3.46
CA THR A 20 -11.41 -0.81 -3.99
C THR A 20 -10.36 -1.93 -4.08
N TYR A 21 -9.14 -1.63 -4.53
CA TYR A 21 -8.09 -2.64 -4.67
C TYR A 21 -7.49 -3.04 -3.32
N VAL A 22 -7.31 -2.08 -2.41
CA VAL A 22 -6.86 -2.37 -1.04
C VAL A 22 -7.84 -3.31 -0.33
N ASN A 23 -9.15 -3.13 -0.53
CA ASN A 23 -10.16 -4.01 0.03
C ASN A 23 -10.09 -5.44 -0.51
N LEU A 24 -9.74 -5.64 -1.78
CA LEU A 24 -9.59 -6.98 -2.36
C LEU A 24 -8.43 -7.78 -1.75
N ILE A 25 -7.39 -7.11 -1.27
CA ILE A 25 -6.19 -7.74 -0.72
C ILE A 25 -6.11 -7.68 0.82
N ARG A 26 -7.16 -7.21 1.49
CA ARG A 26 -7.13 -6.87 2.92
C ARG A 26 -6.72 -8.04 3.83
N SER A 27 -7.00 -9.27 3.42
CA SER A 27 -6.59 -10.48 4.16
C SER A 27 -5.08 -10.78 4.11
N LEU A 28 -4.35 -10.15 3.18
CA LEU A 28 -2.90 -10.31 3.02
C LEU A 28 -2.11 -9.20 3.74
N ILE A 29 -2.78 -8.11 4.10
CA ILE A 29 -2.14 -6.96 4.73
C ILE A 29 -1.89 -7.29 6.21
N LYS A 30 -0.64 -7.09 6.66
CA LYS A 30 -0.29 -7.20 8.07
C LYS A 30 -1.19 -6.29 8.93
N PRO A 31 -1.71 -6.76 10.07
CA PRO A 31 -2.52 -5.92 10.96
C PRO A 31 -1.80 -4.64 11.45
N ALA A 32 -0.47 -4.68 11.51
CA ALA A 32 0.36 -3.56 11.94
C ALA A 32 0.76 -2.60 10.81
N ALA A 33 0.47 -2.94 9.54
CA ALA A 33 0.81 -2.07 8.42
C ALA A 33 -0.12 -0.85 8.36
N GLU A 34 0.45 0.31 8.03
CA GLU A 34 -0.30 1.54 7.79
C GLU A 34 -0.98 1.45 6.43
N VAL A 35 -2.31 1.62 6.37
CA VAL A 35 -3.05 1.58 5.11
C VAL A 35 -3.50 2.98 4.73
N ILE A 36 -2.98 3.49 3.63
CA ILE A 36 -3.36 4.78 3.06
C ILE A 36 -4.12 4.50 1.77
N SER A 37 -5.38 4.88 1.74
CA SER A 37 -6.21 4.65 0.56
C SER A 37 -7.03 5.88 0.19
N GLY A 38 -7.28 6.04 -1.11
CA GLY A 38 -8.04 7.14 -1.66
C GLY A 38 -9.05 6.68 -2.70
N GLY A 39 -10.00 7.56 -2.99
CA GLY A 39 -10.98 7.39 -4.06
C GLY A 39 -10.41 7.70 -5.46
N MET A 40 -11.30 7.87 -6.42
CA MET A 40 -10.94 8.29 -7.77
C MET A 40 -10.44 9.75 -7.77
N GLY A 41 -9.46 10.08 -8.61
CA GLY A 41 -8.93 11.46 -8.75
C GLY A 41 -7.84 11.84 -7.74
N GLY A 42 -7.36 10.87 -6.95
CA GLY A 42 -6.29 11.06 -5.95
C GLY A 42 -4.97 10.40 -6.34
N GLU A 43 -4.72 10.16 -7.64
CA GLU A 43 -3.53 9.43 -8.10
C GLU A 43 -2.23 10.11 -7.70
N ILE A 44 -2.16 11.44 -7.88
CA ILE A 44 -0.96 12.24 -7.58
C ILE A 44 -0.69 12.22 -6.07
N GLU A 45 -1.70 12.52 -5.26
CA GLU A 45 -1.57 12.53 -3.81
C GLU A 45 -1.14 11.16 -3.27
N ARG A 46 -1.73 10.06 -3.75
CA ARG A 46 -1.29 8.70 -3.38
C ARG A 46 0.17 8.45 -3.74
N ALA A 47 0.59 8.83 -4.93
CA ALA A 47 1.97 8.64 -5.37
C ALA A 47 2.95 9.46 -4.52
N GLU A 48 2.63 10.72 -4.23
CA GLU A 48 3.43 11.60 -3.37
C GLU A 48 3.57 11.04 -1.95
N ILE A 49 2.47 10.55 -1.37
CA ILE A 49 2.48 9.93 -0.05
C ILE A 49 3.32 8.65 -0.05
N ALA A 50 3.19 7.79 -1.06
CA ALA A 50 3.98 6.57 -1.18
C ALA A 50 5.49 6.87 -1.21
N VAL A 51 5.91 7.85 -2.02
CA VAL A 51 7.30 8.29 -2.10
C VAL A 51 7.78 8.86 -0.77
N LYS A 52 6.97 9.71 -0.12
CA LYS A 52 7.33 10.29 1.18
C LYS A 52 7.56 9.21 2.24
N LYS A 53 6.67 8.21 2.33
CA LYS A 53 6.81 7.10 3.28
C LYS A 53 8.04 6.23 2.99
N ALA A 54 8.36 6.02 1.71
CA ALA A 54 9.58 5.33 1.31
C ALA A 54 10.84 6.12 1.71
N LEU A 55 10.83 7.46 1.56
CA LEU A 55 11.91 8.33 2.01
C LEU A 55 12.06 8.38 3.54
N GLU A 56 10.99 8.13 4.29
CA GLU A 56 11.03 7.92 5.75
C GLU A 56 11.64 6.56 6.14
N GLY A 57 12.05 5.73 5.17
CA GLY A 57 12.68 4.43 5.37
C GLY A 57 11.69 3.28 5.55
N LYS A 58 10.39 3.51 5.32
CA LYS A 58 9.37 2.46 5.41
C LYS A 58 9.35 1.61 4.15
N HIS A 59 9.04 0.33 4.30
CA HIS A 59 8.79 -0.56 3.16
C HIS A 59 7.36 -0.35 2.65
N VAL A 60 7.23 0.26 1.48
CA VAL A 60 5.92 0.63 0.88
C VAL A 60 5.57 -0.33 -0.25
N ALA A 61 4.33 -0.84 -0.26
CA ALA A 61 3.76 -1.64 -1.35
C ALA A 61 2.42 -1.10 -1.87
#